data_AF-A0A9X9F0Z5-F1
#
_entry.id   AF-A0A9X9F0Z5-F1
#
_cell.length_a   1.000
_cell.length_b   1.000
_cell.length_c   1.000
_cell.angle_alpha   90.00
_cell.angle_beta   90.00
_cell.angle_gamma   90.00
#
_symmetry.space_group_name_H-M   'P 1'
#
loop_
_entity.id
_entity.type
_entity.pdbx_description
1 polymer ?
#
loop_
_entity_poly.entity_id
_entity_poly.type
_entity_poly.pdbx_seq_one_letter_code
_entity_poly.pdbx_strand_id
1 'polypeptide(L)'
;MSMKNKVGLKIEDGINLASAQFKEDAYEIYKESRKMQPILFVNKTELGAEWLITRYEDALPLLKDSRLKKDPANVFSQDTLNVFLTVDNSDHLTTHMLNSDPPNHNRLRSLVQ
;
A
#
# COMPACT_ATOMS: atom_id res chain seq x y z
N MET A 1 -11.95 -20.72 26.89
CA MET A 1 -10.97 -19.86 26.19
C MET A 1 -11.52 -19.58 24.79
N SER A 2 -12.00 -18.35 24.58
CA SER A 2 -12.87 -17.99 23.45
C SER A 2 -12.05 -17.55 22.23
N MET A 3 -12.06 -18.36 21.17
CA MET A 3 -11.47 -18.03 19.86
C MET A 3 -12.29 -16.99 19.08
N LYS A 4 -13.40 -16.47 19.64
CA LYS A 4 -14.19 -15.39 19.05
C LYS A 4 -13.55 -13.99 19.21
N ASN A 5 -12.46 -13.86 19.96
CA ASN A 5 -11.88 -12.57 20.35
C ASN A 5 -10.53 -12.23 19.71
N LYS A 6 -9.91 -13.08 18.87
CA LYS A 6 -8.57 -12.77 18.33
C LYS A 6 -8.56 -11.99 17.02
N VAL A 7 -9.62 -12.08 16.22
CA VAL A 7 -9.73 -11.28 14.97
C VAL A 7 -11.13 -10.67 14.85
N GLY A 8 -11.80 -10.41 15.99
CA GLY A 8 -13.12 -9.76 16.10
C GLY A 8 -13.13 -8.29 15.67
N LEU A 9 -12.34 -7.94 14.67
CA LEU A 9 -12.33 -6.64 14.05
C LEU A 9 -13.49 -6.61 13.06
N LYS A 10 -14.54 -5.94 13.46
CA LYS A 10 -15.40 -5.25 12.52
C LYS A 10 -14.51 -4.26 11.76
N ILE A 11 -14.14 -4.59 10.52
CA ILE A 11 -13.22 -3.81 9.66
C ILE A 11 -13.95 -2.58 9.09
N GLU A 12 -14.81 -1.98 9.89
CA GLU A 12 -15.54 -0.75 9.60
C GLU A 12 -14.71 0.47 10.07
N ASP A 13 -13.88 0.30 11.10
CA ASP A 13 -13.05 1.38 11.67
C ASP A 13 -11.59 1.42 11.16
N GLY A 14 -11.18 0.45 10.33
CA GLY A 14 -9.83 0.33 9.78
C GLY A 14 -8.83 -0.50 10.61
N ILE A 15 -7.72 -0.89 9.99
CA ILE A 15 -6.62 -1.67 10.59
C ILE A 15 -5.36 -0.82 10.69
N ASN A 16 -4.79 -0.70 11.89
CA ASN A 16 -3.49 -0.05 12.07
C ASN A 16 -2.34 -1.03 11.83
N LEU A 17 -1.79 -1.02 10.61
CA LEU A 17 -0.66 -1.87 10.18
C LEU A 17 0.65 -1.59 10.96
N ALA A 18 0.80 -0.41 11.56
CA ALA A 18 1.99 -0.04 12.31
C ALA A 18 1.97 -0.55 13.76
N SER A 19 0.81 -0.97 14.27
CA SER A 19 0.64 -1.41 15.65
C SER A 19 1.46 -2.66 15.97
N ALA A 20 1.93 -2.76 17.22
CA ALA A 20 2.65 -3.94 17.70
C ALA A 20 1.79 -5.21 17.59
N GLN A 21 0.50 -5.11 17.96
CA GLN A 21 -0.44 -6.22 17.87
C GLN A 21 -0.59 -6.75 16.44
N PHE A 22 -0.76 -5.85 15.46
CA PHE A 22 -0.85 -6.27 14.06
C PHE A 22 0.42 -7.01 13.62
N LYS A 23 1.61 -6.51 14.00
CA LYS A 23 2.88 -7.14 13.65
C LYS A 23 3.04 -8.52 14.29
N GLU A 24 2.58 -8.71 15.53
CA GLU A 24 2.60 -9.98 16.23
C GLU A 24 1.66 -11.02 15.58
N ASP A 25 0.46 -10.60 15.19
CA ASP A 25 -0.58 -11.49 14.65
C ASP A 25 -0.69 -11.49 13.11
N ALA A 26 0.21 -10.80 12.39
CA ALA A 26 0.05 -10.47 10.97
C ALA A 26 -0.31 -11.67 10.10
N TYR A 27 0.38 -12.79 10.27
CA TYR A 27 0.16 -13.99 9.45
C TYR A 27 -1.19 -14.66 9.71
N GLU A 28 -1.69 -14.66 10.96
CA GLU A 28 -3.01 -15.20 11.26
C GLU A 28 -4.11 -14.29 10.70
N ILE A 29 -3.92 -12.96 10.80
CA ILE A 29 -4.81 -11.97 10.17
C ILE A 29 -4.85 -12.17 8.65
N TYR A 30 -3.70 -12.32 8.00
CA TYR A 30 -3.64 -12.57 6.55
C TYR A 30 -4.29 -13.89 6.16
N LYS A 31 -4.10 -14.95 6.95
CA LYS A 31 -4.66 -16.28 6.70
C LYS A 31 -6.19 -16.28 6.78
N GLU A 32 -6.76 -15.61 7.78
CA GLU A 32 -8.20 -15.56 7.97
C GLU A 32 -8.88 -14.57 7.00
N SER A 33 -8.27 -13.41 6.74
CA SER A 33 -8.75 -12.46 5.74
C SER A 33 -8.84 -13.07 4.35
N ARG A 34 -7.83 -13.84 3.90
CA ARG A 34 -7.88 -14.53 2.59
C ARG A 34 -9.13 -15.41 2.40
N LYS A 35 -9.69 -15.96 3.47
CA LYS A 35 -10.89 -16.82 3.41
C LYS A 35 -12.19 -16.01 3.46
N MET A 36 -12.24 -15.00 4.32
CA MET A 36 -13.49 -14.31 4.68
C MET A 36 -13.65 -12.94 4.03
N GLN A 37 -12.57 -12.14 4.03
CA GLN A 37 -12.57 -10.78 3.51
C GLN A 37 -11.16 -10.45 2.97
N PRO A 38 -10.91 -10.63 1.67
CA PRO A 38 -9.56 -10.57 1.09
C PRO A 38 -9.04 -9.15 0.84
N ILE A 39 -9.93 -8.15 0.94
CA ILE A 39 -9.64 -6.72 0.78
C ILE A 39 -10.06 -6.03 2.07
N LEU A 40 -9.08 -5.50 2.79
CA LEU A 40 -9.28 -4.90 4.11
C LEU A 40 -9.11 -3.39 4.02
N PHE A 41 -10.03 -2.64 4.63
CA PHE A 41 -9.83 -1.21 4.81
C PHE A 41 -8.77 -0.97 5.90
N VAL A 42 -7.76 -0.16 5.60
CA VAL A 42 -6.66 0.15 6.51
C VAL A 42 -6.98 1.42 7.28
N ASN A 43 -7.06 2.54 6.60
CA ASN A 43 -7.46 3.82 7.18
C ASN A 43 -7.83 4.80 6.05
N LYS A 44 -8.27 5.99 6.44
CA LYS A 44 -8.37 7.14 5.56
C LYS A 44 -7.29 8.15 5.95
N THR A 45 -6.40 8.45 5.01
CA THR A 45 -5.38 9.50 5.11
C THR A 45 -5.82 10.74 4.35
N GLU A 46 -5.04 11.82 4.41
CA GLU A 46 -5.28 13.00 3.58
C GLU A 46 -5.12 12.71 2.07
N LEU A 47 -4.35 11.67 1.72
CA LEU A 47 -4.15 11.23 0.33
C LEU A 47 -5.29 10.34 -0.18
N GLY A 48 -6.14 9.82 0.71
CA GLY A 48 -7.26 8.96 0.36
C GLY A 48 -7.40 7.75 1.26
N ALA A 49 -8.13 6.74 0.78
CA ALA A 49 -8.33 5.49 1.51
C ALA A 49 -7.21 4.49 1.20
N GLU A 50 -6.67 3.87 2.24
CA GLU A 50 -5.71 2.78 2.12
C GLU A 50 -6.41 1.42 2.23
N TRP A 51 -5.94 0.46 1.44
CA TRP A 51 -6.48 -0.88 1.37
C TRP A 51 -5.37 -1.92 1.41
N LEU A 52 -5.62 -3.02 2.10
CA LEU A 52 -4.74 -4.17 2.19
C LEU A 52 -5.34 -5.34 1.41
N ILE A 53 -4.60 -5.82 0.41
CA ILE A 53 -4.97 -6.94 -0.46
C ILE A 53 -4.23 -8.19 0.01
N THR A 54 -4.94 -9.27 0.37
CA THR A 54 -4.32 -10.44 1.02
C THR A 54 -4.31 -11.71 0.17
N ARG A 55 -5.14 -11.82 -0.88
CA ARG A 55 -5.15 -12.96 -1.82
C ARG A 55 -4.23 -12.71 -3.01
N TYR A 56 -3.56 -13.77 -3.45
CA TYR A 56 -2.64 -13.72 -4.58
C TYR A 56 -3.36 -13.37 -5.89
N GLU A 57 -4.54 -13.95 -6.09
CA GLU A 57 -5.36 -13.80 -7.28
C GLU A 57 -5.86 -12.36 -7.46
N ASP A 58 -5.96 -11.59 -6.37
CA ASP A 58 -6.29 -10.17 -6.40
C ASP A 58 -5.02 -9.31 -6.53
N ALA A 59 -3.95 -9.66 -5.80
CA ALA A 59 -2.71 -8.88 -5.78
C ALA A 59 -1.99 -8.89 -7.14
N LEU A 60 -1.88 -10.04 -7.80
CA LEU A 60 -1.17 -10.17 -9.08
C LEU A 60 -1.72 -9.26 -10.19
N PRO A 61 -3.03 -9.25 -10.49
CA PRO A 61 -3.57 -8.35 -11.51
C PRO A 61 -3.45 -6.88 -11.11
N LEU A 62 -3.66 -6.53 -9.83
CA LEU A 62 -3.49 -5.15 -9.36
C LEU A 62 -2.06 -4.65 -9.55
N LEU A 63 -1.05 -5.46 -9.22
CA LEU A 63 0.36 -5.11 -9.42
C LEU A 63 0.75 -4.92 -10.89
N LYS A 64 -0.06 -5.44 -11.83
CA LYS A 64 0.13 -5.28 -13.27
C LYS A 64 -0.77 -4.20 -13.87
N ASP A 65 -1.69 -3.63 -13.08
CA ASP A 65 -2.65 -2.65 -13.56
C ASP A 65 -1.99 -1.27 -13.68
N SER A 66 -1.92 -0.75 -14.90
CA SER A 66 -1.29 0.55 -15.19
C SER A 66 -2.01 1.75 -14.58
N ARG A 67 -3.22 1.56 -14.03
CA ARG A 67 -3.96 2.59 -13.28
C ARG A 67 -3.38 2.80 -11.88
N LEU A 68 -2.73 1.79 -11.30
CA LEU A 68 -1.99 1.94 -10.04
C LEU A 68 -0.61 2.51 -10.34
N LYS A 69 -0.45 3.79 -10.05
CA LYS A 69 0.77 4.56 -10.30
C LYS A 69 1.75 4.43 -9.15
N LYS A 70 3.04 4.42 -9.49
CA LYS A 70 4.14 4.43 -8.53
C LYS A 70 4.69 5.83 -8.29
N ASP A 71 4.60 6.69 -9.30
CA ASP A 71 5.04 8.07 -9.20
C ASP A 71 3.89 8.93 -8.63
N PRO A 72 4.02 9.48 -7.42
CA PRO A 72 3.00 10.31 -6.81
C PRO A 72 2.64 11.54 -7.66
N ALA A 73 3.57 12.06 -8.48
CA ALA A 73 3.32 13.20 -9.38
C ALA A 73 2.33 12.89 -10.50
N ASN A 74 2.09 11.60 -10.79
CA ASN A 74 1.06 11.17 -11.74
C ASN A 74 -0.33 11.02 -11.12
N VAL A 75 -0.47 11.22 -9.80
CA VAL A 75 -1.72 10.99 -9.05
C VAL A 75 -2.20 12.24 -8.33
N PHE A 76 -1.29 12.95 -7.66
CA PHE A 76 -1.61 14.07 -6.78
C PHE A 76 -1.21 15.41 -7.39
N SER A 77 -1.85 16.49 -6.93
CA SER A 77 -1.42 17.85 -7.28
C SER A 77 -0.11 18.19 -6.59
N GLN A 78 0.62 19.16 -7.14
CA GLN A 78 1.90 19.60 -6.58
C GLN A 78 1.76 20.09 -5.13
N ASP A 79 0.65 20.77 -4.79
CA ASP A 79 0.37 21.24 -3.44
C ASP A 79 0.26 20.08 -2.45
N THR A 80 -0.42 18.99 -2.84
CA THR A 80 -0.50 17.77 -2.04
C THR A 80 0.87 17.12 -1.87
N LEU A 81 1.69 17.05 -2.93
CA LEU A 81 3.02 16.44 -2.84
C LEU A 81 3.97 17.19 -1.91
N ASN A 82 3.91 18.52 -1.93
CA ASN A 82 4.75 19.37 -1.08
C ASN A 82 4.50 19.15 0.41
N VAL A 83 3.31 18.71 0.80
CA VAL A 83 2.96 18.36 2.20
C VAL A 83 3.57 17.03 2.62
N PHE A 84 3.73 16.09 1.69
CA PHE A 84 4.16 14.71 1.99
C PHE A 84 5.66 14.45 1.80
N LEU A 85 6.34 15.21 0.93
CA LEU A 85 7.77 15.05 0.62
C LEU A 85 8.65 16.12 1.28
N THR A 86 8.39 16.41 2.56
CA THR A 86 9.01 17.52 3.32
C THR A 86 10.44 17.27 3.80
N VAL A 87 11.09 16.20 3.34
CA VAL A 87 12.46 15.87 3.73
C VAL A 87 13.44 16.55 2.77
N ASP A 88 14.40 17.30 3.30
CA ASP A 88 15.50 17.84 2.51
C ASP A 88 16.20 16.72 1.71
N ASN A 89 16.46 16.96 0.42
CA ASN A 89 17.03 15.98 -0.51
C ASN A 89 16.15 14.74 -0.79
N SER A 90 14.83 14.83 -0.58
CA SER A 90 13.88 13.74 -0.89
C SER A 90 14.01 13.23 -2.32
N ASP A 91 14.30 14.11 -3.29
CA ASP A 91 14.49 13.77 -4.70
C ASP A 91 15.51 12.65 -4.94
N HIS A 92 16.59 12.58 -4.17
CA HIS A 92 17.61 11.52 -4.31
C HIS A 92 17.10 10.15 -3.85
N LEU A 93 16.13 10.12 -2.94
CA LEU A 93 15.52 8.91 -2.42
C LEU A 93 14.25 8.51 -3.17
N THR A 94 13.62 9.43 -3.90
CA THR A 94 12.36 9.18 -4.61
C THR A 94 12.53 9.04 -6.12
N THR A 95 13.58 9.63 -6.71
CA THR A 95 13.81 9.62 -8.17
C THR A 95 14.58 8.38 -8.61
N HIS A 96 13.91 7.23 -8.64
CA HIS A 96 14.51 5.96 -9.07
C HIS A 96 13.48 5.00 -9.70
N MET A 97 13.96 3.92 -10.34
CA MET A 97 13.12 2.95 -11.06
C MET A 97 11.95 2.42 -10.23
N LEU A 98 12.12 2.13 -8.93
CA LEU A 98 11.04 1.56 -8.10
C LEU A 98 9.86 2.51 -7.85
N ASN A 99 10.03 3.83 -8.05
CA ASN A 99 9.03 4.88 -7.82
C ASN A 99 8.66 5.61 -9.12
N SER A 100 9.02 5.07 -10.29
CA SER A 100 8.70 5.66 -11.59
C SER A 100 7.62 4.86 -12.30
N ASP A 101 6.81 5.55 -13.12
CA ASP A 101 5.91 4.96 -14.11
C ASP A 101 6.50 5.06 -15.54
N PRO A 102 5.97 4.33 -16.54
CA PRO A 102 6.31 4.57 -17.94
C PRO A 102 6.05 6.03 -18.38
N PRO A 103 6.88 6.60 -19.27
CA PRO A 103 8.01 5.98 -19.98
C PRO A 103 9.32 5.97 -19.16
N ASN A 104 9.42 6.75 -18.10
CA ASN A 104 10.65 6.90 -17.31
C ASN A 104 11.10 5.57 -16.68
N HIS A 105 10.17 4.79 -16.13
CA HIS A 105 10.45 3.45 -15.63
C HIS A 105 11.13 2.57 -16.68
N ASN A 106 10.61 2.56 -17.91
CA ASN A 106 11.13 1.72 -18.98
C ASN A 106 12.56 2.13 -19.34
N ARG A 107 12.81 3.44 -19.45
CA ARG A 107 14.14 4.00 -19.70
C ARG A 107 15.13 3.66 -18.58
N LEU A 108 14.73 3.84 -17.32
CA LEU A 108 15.61 3.56 -16.17
C LEU A 108 15.93 2.06 -16.07
N ARG A 109 14.93 1.20 -16.28
CA ARG A 109 15.11 -0.25 -16.26
C ARG A 109 16.06 -0.71 -17.36
N SER A 110 15.90 -0.21 -18.59
CA SER A 110 16.76 -0.60 -19.71
C SER A 110 18.22 -0.16 -19.57
N LEU A 111 18.52 0.80 -18.69
CA LEU A 111 19.87 1.27 -18.44
C LEU A 111 20.62 0.47 -17.37
N VAL A 112 19.89 -0.24 -16.51
CA VAL A 112 20.46 -0.92 -15.33
C VAL A 112 20.45 -2.45 -15.48
N GLN A 113 19.58 -3.00 -16.33
CA GLN A 113 19.50 -4.44 -16.62
C GLN A 113 20.32 -4.83 -17.85
#